data_AF-A0A4Y2IUD5-F1
#
_entry.id   AF-A0A4Y2IUD5-F1
#
_cell.length_a   1.000
_cell.length_b   1.000
_cell.length_c   1.000
_cell.angle_alpha   90.00
_cell.angle_beta   90.00
_cell.angle_gamma   90.00
#
_symmetry.space_group_name_H-M   'P 1'
#
loop_
_entity.id
_entity.type
_entity.pdbx_description
1 polymer ?
#
loop_
_entity_poly.entity_id
_entity_poly.type
_entity_poly.pdbx_seq_one_letter_code
_entity_poly.pdbx_strand_id
1 'polypeptide(L)'
;MEADIIVDGFTKSVEMHGVKYARFIGDGDSNVYKKILDSMPYDNLTVEKIECKNHLLRNMCNKLKDIARNGKIGHVTLRKLIGSRVLRIRTAVTMAIKYRKEEPSKTENDKIMSLRQDIMNVPFHVFGIHENCEPYFCHDKKDKNYMTVLKTSGLLCRLLDVLNSLSDHARSWIKDVSSNKVEEFNSIVSKFIGGKRINYCLKRSYQARCCAAVVAHNSKTPVYKLHRSMYNCSPGGVSKRSEERKAARRARDSLRKKNCTRKRFFSPVDVVSYGSNAQEPDLDSETFKIKKEKFISNLAVSKEEAHRILMETALQSLSHLWIEERRKRLIASNFDFVCNRLPHTKCDNIAKKILYSNFESSGMKYGKKHEKDAIEELKKMGIKIKSSGLFIDENLPFLAATPDGLIDDDGTIEIKCPSSCSDLTPEESILKRKITFWNIGKKNNKIKGINPKHLYYFQIQGQLHISQRKYCLFVVWTPHGIKLERIDIDDEFWATQMENKLTKFYFDCLLPELIDPRYPRSLPFRNPQYILDAQKLREGGKNCN
;
A
#
# COMPACT_ATOMS: atom_id res chain seq x y z
N MET A 1 11.57 8.14 -17.77
CA MET A 1 13.03 7.99 -17.66
C MET A 1 13.47 7.52 -16.27
N GLU A 2 13.35 8.31 -15.19
CA GLU A 2 13.82 7.88 -13.86
C GLU A 2 13.09 6.62 -13.34
N ALA A 3 11.76 6.60 -13.42
CA ALA A 3 10.97 5.42 -13.02
C ALA A 3 11.33 4.17 -13.84
N ASP A 4 11.59 4.33 -15.13
CA ASP A 4 11.89 3.21 -16.04
C ASP A 4 13.28 2.64 -15.76
N ILE A 5 14.27 3.49 -15.44
CA ILE A 5 15.61 3.05 -15.01
C ILE A 5 15.54 2.24 -13.72
N ILE A 6 14.69 2.68 -12.76
CA ILE A 6 14.51 1.93 -11.51
C ILE A 6 13.89 0.56 -11.80
N VAL A 7 12.86 0.49 -12.64
CA VAL A 7 12.21 -0.77 -13.04
C VAL A 7 13.20 -1.70 -13.75
N ASP A 8 14.00 -1.18 -14.67
CA ASP A 8 15.07 -1.94 -15.36
C ASP A 8 16.08 -2.50 -14.35
N GLY A 9 16.45 -1.70 -13.34
CA GLY A 9 17.31 -2.14 -12.25
C GLY A 9 16.72 -3.29 -11.40
N PHE A 10 15.39 -3.33 -11.22
CA PHE A 10 14.73 -4.44 -10.52
C PHE A 10 14.67 -5.70 -11.39
N THR A 11 14.26 -5.56 -12.66
CA THR A 11 14.07 -6.68 -13.59
C THR A 11 15.41 -7.37 -13.93
N LYS A 12 16.50 -6.62 -14.09
CA LYS A 12 17.84 -7.16 -14.40
C LYS A 12 18.69 -7.52 -13.19
N SER A 13 18.21 -7.27 -11.96
CA SER A 13 19.01 -7.45 -10.75
C SER A 13 19.56 -8.88 -10.58
N VAL A 14 18.78 -9.90 -10.95
CA VAL A 14 19.19 -11.30 -10.84
C VAL A 14 20.26 -11.64 -11.87
N GLU A 15 20.08 -11.21 -13.12
CA GLU A 15 21.05 -11.44 -14.21
C GLU A 15 22.36 -10.71 -13.94
N MET A 16 22.29 -9.43 -13.57
CA MET A 16 23.47 -8.57 -13.42
C MET A 16 24.22 -8.80 -12.11
N HIS A 17 23.52 -9.18 -11.05
CA HIS A 17 24.07 -9.17 -9.68
C HIS A 17 23.76 -10.43 -8.87
N GLY A 18 22.96 -11.38 -9.38
CA GLY A 18 22.60 -12.59 -8.66
C GLY A 18 21.75 -12.36 -7.42
N VAL A 19 21.09 -11.19 -7.29
CA VAL A 19 20.31 -10.81 -6.09
C VAL A 19 18.90 -10.36 -6.45
N LYS A 20 17.96 -10.54 -5.52
CA LYS A 20 16.59 -10.01 -5.62
C LYS A 20 16.40 -8.85 -4.65
N TYR A 21 15.80 -7.76 -5.12
CA TYR A 21 15.45 -6.62 -4.28
C TYR A 21 14.05 -6.78 -3.70
N ALA A 22 13.96 -7.20 -2.44
CA ALA A 22 12.68 -7.40 -1.76
C ALA A 22 11.96 -6.10 -1.38
N ARG A 23 12.67 -4.97 -1.28
CA ARG A 23 12.15 -3.72 -0.72
C ARG A 23 12.49 -2.51 -1.58
N PHE A 24 11.52 -1.62 -1.74
CA PHE A 24 11.66 -0.31 -2.37
C PHE A 24 11.39 0.82 -1.38
N ILE A 25 12.34 1.75 -1.23
CA ILE A 25 12.19 2.92 -0.36
C ILE A 25 11.59 4.08 -1.18
N GLY A 26 10.32 4.40 -0.94
CA GLY A 26 9.61 5.48 -1.65
C GLY A 26 9.70 6.82 -0.95
N ASP A 27 9.94 7.90 -1.70
CA ASP A 27 9.89 9.30 -1.23
C ASP A 27 8.60 10.03 -1.71
N GLY A 28 7.48 9.32 -1.73
CA GLY A 28 6.17 9.86 -2.13
C GLY A 28 5.80 9.78 -3.61
N ASP A 29 6.73 9.38 -4.50
CA ASP A 29 6.42 9.12 -5.91
C ASP A 29 5.68 7.79 -6.09
N SER A 30 4.36 7.87 -6.25
CA SER A 30 3.46 6.71 -6.35
C SER A 30 3.63 5.92 -7.65
N ASN A 31 4.08 6.57 -8.73
CA ASN A 31 4.15 5.95 -10.05
C ASN A 31 5.30 4.94 -10.19
N VAL A 32 6.44 5.16 -9.52
CA VAL A 32 7.61 4.27 -9.65
C VAL A 32 7.29 2.90 -9.05
N TYR A 33 6.78 2.87 -7.83
CA TYR A 33 6.42 1.62 -7.17
C TYR A 33 5.36 0.85 -7.94
N LYS A 34 4.36 1.55 -8.49
CA LYS A 34 3.36 0.92 -9.35
C LYS A 34 4.01 0.24 -10.55
N LYS A 35 4.92 0.91 -11.27
CA LYS A 35 5.61 0.31 -12.41
C LYS A 35 6.46 -0.90 -12.01
N ILE A 36 7.11 -0.87 -10.85
CA ILE A 36 7.85 -2.04 -10.31
C ILE A 36 6.89 -3.22 -10.11
N LEU A 37 5.74 -2.98 -9.47
CA LEU A 37 4.73 -4.02 -9.25
C LEU A 37 4.13 -4.55 -10.56
N ASP A 38 3.90 -3.67 -11.52
CA ASP A 38 3.35 -4.04 -12.83
C ASP A 38 4.39 -4.89 -13.59
N SER A 39 5.68 -4.56 -13.52
CA SER A 39 6.76 -5.31 -14.18
C SER A 39 7.00 -6.72 -13.64
N MET A 40 6.48 -7.05 -12.45
CA MET A 40 6.65 -8.35 -11.77
C MET A 40 8.08 -8.92 -11.89
N PRO A 41 9.10 -8.24 -11.32
CA PRO A 41 10.50 -8.55 -11.58
C PRO A 41 10.94 -9.93 -11.07
N TYR A 42 10.15 -10.59 -10.21
CA TYR A 42 10.49 -11.87 -9.60
C TYR A 42 9.25 -12.77 -9.51
N ASP A 43 9.39 -14.06 -9.88
CA ASP A 43 8.28 -15.04 -9.88
C ASP A 43 7.64 -15.25 -8.49
N ASN A 44 8.44 -15.29 -7.42
CA ASN A 44 8.00 -15.66 -6.07
C ASN A 44 8.25 -14.56 -5.01
N LEU A 45 8.33 -13.30 -5.43
CA LEU A 45 8.61 -12.20 -4.51
C LEU A 45 7.91 -10.92 -4.96
N THR A 46 6.93 -10.47 -4.17
CA THR A 46 6.33 -9.14 -4.37
C THR A 46 7.19 -8.09 -3.67
N VAL A 47 7.68 -7.12 -4.43
CA VAL A 47 8.48 -6.00 -3.88
C VAL A 47 7.64 -5.23 -2.87
N GLU A 48 8.15 -5.09 -1.65
CA GLU A 48 7.54 -4.34 -0.56
C GLU A 48 7.86 -2.85 -0.68
N LYS A 49 6.84 -1.98 -0.69
CA LYS A 49 7.07 -0.54 -0.47
C LYS A 49 7.26 -0.24 1.00
N ILE A 50 8.35 0.47 1.29
CA ILE A 50 8.62 1.11 2.57
C ILE A 50 8.70 2.62 2.33
N GLU A 51 7.89 3.39 3.04
CA GLU A 51 7.94 4.85 2.93
C GLU A 51 9.19 5.41 3.62
N CYS A 52 9.80 6.42 3.00
CA CYS A 52 10.94 7.12 3.56
C CYS A 52 10.54 7.88 4.84
N LYS A 53 11.23 7.61 5.95
CA LYS A 53 11.03 8.27 7.25
C LYS A 53 10.99 9.79 7.13
N ASN A 54 11.96 10.36 6.40
CA ASN A 54 12.10 11.80 6.25
C ASN A 54 10.94 12.41 5.47
N HIS A 55 10.44 11.69 4.45
CA HIS A 55 9.27 12.08 3.68
C HIS A 55 8.05 12.20 4.58
N LEU A 56 7.74 11.14 5.32
CA LEU A 56 6.58 11.07 6.17
C LEU A 56 6.61 12.13 7.28
N LEU A 57 7.77 12.33 7.94
CA LEU A 57 7.94 13.37 8.96
C LEU A 57 7.74 14.77 8.38
N ARG A 58 8.28 15.02 7.18
CA ARG A 58 8.12 16.31 6.50
C ARG A 58 6.66 16.56 6.13
N ASN A 59 5.98 15.56 5.59
CA ASN A 59 4.56 15.62 5.23
C ASN A 59 3.70 15.95 6.46
N MET A 60 3.89 15.21 7.57
CA MET A 60 3.23 15.48 8.84
C MET A 60 3.47 16.92 9.31
N CYS A 61 4.73 17.35 9.39
CA CYS A 61 5.06 18.71 9.83
C CYS A 61 4.43 19.79 8.95
N ASN A 62 4.33 19.56 7.63
CA ASN A 62 3.67 20.49 6.72
C ASN A 62 2.16 20.54 7.01
N LYS A 63 1.48 19.39 7.09
CA LYS A 63 0.04 19.33 7.40
C LYS A 63 -0.29 20.01 8.74
N LEU A 64 0.53 19.81 9.78
CA LEU A 64 0.36 20.48 11.07
C LEU A 64 0.56 22.00 10.99
N LYS A 65 1.54 22.46 10.19
CA LYS A 65 1.74 23.89 9.93
C LYS A 65 0.59 24.49 9.12
N ASP A 66 -0.02 23.72 8.23
CA ASP A 66 -1.16 24.17 7.44
C ASP A 66 -2.40 24.34 8.33
N ILE A 67 -2.62 23.48 9.32
CA ILE A 67 -3.63 23.71 10.38
C ILE A 67 -3.36 25.03 11.10
N ALA A 68 -2.10 25.30 11.46
CA ALA A 68 -1.74 26.55 12.14
C ALA A 68 -1.99 27.80 11.25
N ARG A 69 -1.80 27.69 9.93
CA ARG A 69 -1.99 28.79 8.96
C ARG A 69 -3.44 28.99 8.55
N ASN A 70 -4.24 27.93 8.52
CA ASN A 70 -5.61 27.97 8.02
C ASN A 70 -6.53 28.81 8.92
N GLY A 71 -7.04 29.93 8.40
CA GLY A 71 -7.91 30.86 9.13
C GLY A 71 -9.35 30.38 9.35
N LYS A 72 -9.77 29.30 8.70
CA LYS A 72 -11.19 28.90 8.63
C LYS A 72 -11.73 28.24 9.90
N ILE A 73 -10.88 27.66 10.74
CA ILE A 73 -11.30 26.84 11.89
C ILE A 73 -10.45 27.20 13.11
N GLY A 74 -11.11 27.41 14.24
CA GLY A 74 -10.49 27.59 15.54
C GLY A 74 -9.81 28.95 15.76
N HIS A 75 -9.69 29.33 17.04
CA HIS A 75 -9.12 30.61 17.44
C HIS A 75 -7.63 30.73 17.09
N VAL A 76 -7.19 31.93 16.68
CA VAL A 76 -5.80 32.20 16.22
C VAL A 76 -4.76 31.76 17.25
N THR A 77 -5.00 31.98 18.54
CA THR A 77 -4.08 31.60 19.63
C THR A 77 -3.84 30.10 19.67
N LEU A 78 -4.88 29.28 19.50
CA LEU A 78 -4.77 27.81 19.50
C LEU A 78 -4.03 27.31 18.24
N ARG A 79 -4.29 27.95 17.09
CA ARG A 79 -3.56 27.65 15.86
C ARG A 79 -2.07 27.96 15.98
N LYS A 80 -1.71 29.11 16.56
CA LYS A 80 -0.31 29.45 16.86
C LYS A 80 0.31 28.47 17.86
N LEU A 81 -0.45 28.02 18.87
CA LEU A 81 -0.01 27.00 19.82
C LEU A 81 0.34 25.68 19.10
N ILE A 82 -0.52 25.18 18.21
CA ILE A 82 -0.24 24.01 17.37
C ILE A 82 1.05 24.21 16.56
N GLY A 83 1.17 25.37 15.89
CA GLY A 83 2.35 25.72 15.10
C GLY A 83 3.65 25.71 15.92
N SER A 84 3.61 26.17 17.17
CA SER A 84 4.77 26.18 18.07
C SER A 84 5.17 24.77 18.54
N ARG A 85 4.21 23.84 18.66
CA ARG A 85 4.43 22.48 19.18
C ARG A 85 4.73 21.43 18.09
N VAL A 86 4.78 21.81 16.80
CA VAL A 86 5.05 20.87 15.68
C VAL A 86 6.35 20.07 15.87
N LEU A 87 7.42 20.72 16.35
CA LEU A 87 8.68 20.02 16.59
C LEU A 87 8.60 19.07 17.79
N ARG A 88 7.84 19.43 18.83
CA ARG A 88 7.58 18.55 19.97
C ARG A 88 6.80 17.30 19.56
N ILE A 89 5.78 17.46 18.71
CA ILE A 89 5.05 16.34 18.08
C ILE A 89 6.01 15.45 17.28
N ARG A 90 6.87 16.06 16.45
CA ARG A 90 7.88 15.32 15.69
C ARG A 90 8.82 14.52 16.59
N THR A 91 9.34 15.13 17.65
CA THR A 91 10.24 14.45 18.60
C THR A 91 9.54 13.27 19.26
N ALA A 92 8.32 13.49 19.75
CA ALA A 92 7.50 12.44 20.37
C ALA A 92 7.26 11.25 19.41
N VAL A 93 6.86 11.51 18.16
CA VAL A 93 6.72 10.45 17.14
C VAL A 93 8.04 9.71 16.92
N THR A 94 9.17 10.42 16.79
CA THR A 94 10.47 9.76 16.58
C THR A 94 10.94 8.95 17.78
N MET A 95 10.59 9.34 19.00
CA MET A 95 10.89 8.58 20.22
C MET A 95 10.09 7.29 20.26
N ALA A 96 8.78 7.35 19.99
CA ALA A 96 7.92 6.17 19.92
C ALA A 96 8.43 5.15 18.89
N ILE A 97 8.82 5.62 17.70
CA ILE A 97 9.39 4.76 16.64
C ILE A 97 10.67 4.07 17.14
N LYS A 98 11.60 4.83 17.74
CA LYS A 98 12.87 4.27 18.21
C LYS A 98 12.64 3.19 19.26
N TYR A 99 11.77 3.46 20.23
CA TYR A 99 11.44 2.53 21.31
C TYR A 99 10.81 1.24 20.76
N ARG A 100 9.72 1.36 19.99
CA ARG A 100 8.98 0.18 19.46
C ARG A 100 9.79 -0.66 18.48
N LYS A 101 10.74 -0.06 17.77
CA LYS A 101 11.68 -0.78 16.91
C LYS A 101 12.62 -1.68 17.73
N GLU A 102 13.17 -1.16 18.82
CA GLU A 102 14.16 -1.82 19.67
C GLU A 102 13.54 -2.82 20.68
N GLU A 103 12.22 -2.81 20.87
CA GLU A 103 11.48 -3.69 21.78
C GLU A 103 11.60 -5.18 21.36
N PRO A 104 12.30 -6.07 22.11
CA PRO A 104 12.60 -7.43 21.62
C PRO A 104 11.47 -8.45 21.86
N SER A 105 10.58 -8.21 22.82
CA SER A 105 9.59 -9.19 23.31
C SER A 105 8.29 -9.26 22.53
N LYS A 106 8.13 -8.46 21.46
CA LYS A 106 6.88 -8.30 20.73
C LYS A 106 7.00 -8.74 19.28
N THR A 107 5.93 -9.35 18.76
CA THR A 107 5.83 -9.65 17.32
C THR A 107 5.84 -8.35 16.51
N GLU A 108 6.13 -8.43 15.21
CA GLU A 108 6.09 -7.24 14.36
C GLU A 108 4.69 -6.59 14.34
N ASN A 109 3.63 -7.40 14.34
CA ASN A 109 2.25 -6.92 14.40
C ASN A 109 1.96 -6.18 15.73
N ASP A 110 2.43 -6.71 16.86
CA ASP A 110 2.27 -6.05 18.16
C ASP A 110 3.01 -4.71 18.22
N LYS A 111 4.21 -4.65 17.61
CA LYS A 111 4.98 -3.41 17.48
C LYS A 111 4.22 -2.38 16.63
N ILE A 112 3.63 -2.82 15.51
CA ILE A 112 2.83 -1.94 14.63
C ILE A 112 1.64 -1.38 15.41
N MET A 113 0.89 -2.23 16.11
CA MET A 113 -0.28 -1.81 16.88
C MET A 113 0.08 -0.88 18.03
N SER A 114 1.12 -1.23 18.79
CA SER A 114 1.61 -0.38 19.90
C SER A 114 2.09 0.98 19.38
N LEU A 115 2.82 1.01 18.26
CA LEU A 115 3.28 2.26 17.64
C LEU A 115 2.11 3.11 17.12
N ARG A 116 1.06 2.51 16.56
CA ARG A 116 -0.14 3.24 16.16
C ARG A 116 -0.78 3.91 17.37
N GLN A 117 -0.92 3.18 18.48
CA GLN A 117 -1.48 3.71 19.71
C GLN A 117 -0.65 4.89 20.25
N ASP A 118 0.69 4.74 20.27
CA ASP A 118 1.59 5.80 20.71
C ASP A 118 1.45 7.05 19.82
N ILE A 119 1.46 6.89 18.48
CA ILE A 119 1.30 8.01 17.53
C ILE A 119 -0.05 8.72 17.74
N MET A 120 -1.13 7.97 17.97
CA MET A 120 -2.46 8.54 18.24
C MET A 120 -2.53 9.24 19.60
N ASN A 121 -1.70 8.83 20.57
CA ASN A 121 -1.59 9.45 21.87
C ASN A 121 -0.71 10.73 21.87
N VAL A 122 0.16 10.92 20.86
CA VAL A 122 1.07 12.07 20.77
C VAL A 122 0.35 13.42 20.95
N PRO A 123 -0.79 13.73 20.31
CA PRO A 123 -1.48 15.00 20.54
C PRO A 123 -1.91 15.17 22.00
N PHE A 124 -2.47 14.13 22.62
CA PHE A 124 -2.91 14.18 24.02
C PHE A 124 -1.73 14.51 24.94
N HIS A 125 -0.63 13.77 24.80
CA HIS A 125 0.61 14.02 25.54
C HIS A 125 1.13 15.44 25.33
N VAL A 126 1.27 15.87 24.07
CA VAL A 126 1.84 17.18 23.73
C VAL A 126 0.99 18.32 24.23
N PHE A 127 -0.33 18.14 24.40
CA PHE A 127 -1.28 19.16 24.84
C PHE A 127 -1.78 18.97 26.29
N GLY A 128 -1.12 18.12 27.08
CA GLY A 128 -1.24 18.08 28.55
C GLY A 128 -2.17 17.02 29.13
N ILE A 129 -2.58 16.01 28.36
CA ILE A 129 -3.24 14.81 28.88
C ILE A 129 -2.25 13.64 28.85
N HIS A 130 -2.01 13.04 30.01
CA HIS A 130 -0.97 12.01 30.18
C HIS A 130 -1.53 10.64 30.62
N GLU A 131 -2.85 10.45 30.58
CA GLU A 131 -3.54 9.23 31.06
C GLU A 131 -3.09 7.97 30.34
N ASN A 132 -2.91 8.05 29.01
CA ASN A 132 -2.52 6.92 28.17
C ASN A 132 -1.03 6.95 27.78
N CYS A 133 -0.20 7.69 28.52
CA CYS A 133 1.23 7.76 28.24
C CYS A 133 1.96 6.55 28.82
N GLU A 134 2.75 5.90 27.98
CA GLU A 134 3.69 4.88 28.42
C GLU A 134 4.85 5.48 29.24
N PRO A 135 5.44 4.73 30.19
CA PRO A 135 6.53 5.22 31.04
C PRO A 135 7.76 5.71 30.28
N TYR A 136 8.08 5.09 29.13
CA TYR A 136 9.20 5.49 28.28
C TYR A 136 8.97 6.84 27.57
N PHE A 137 7.71 7.26 27.48
CA PHE A 137 7.25 8.38 26.67
C PHE A 137 6.98 9.64 27.49
N CYS A 138 6.64 9.49 28.77
CA CYS A 138 6.24 10.59 29.64
C CYS A 138 6.96 10.56 30.99
N HIS A 139 7.94 11.44 31.16
CA HIS A 139 8.67 11.61 32.42
C HIS A 139 8.13 12.75 33.30
N ASP A 140 7.61 13.83 32.68
CA ASP A 140 7.12 15.02 33.38
C ASP A 140 5.63 15.28 33.08
N LYS A 141 4.79 15.37 34.13
CA LYS A 141 3.34 15.64 34.04
C LYS A 141 2.98 17.10 34.35
N LYS A 142 3.85 18.05 34.00
CA LYS A 142 3.72 19.48 34.38
C LYS A 142 3.07 20.35 33.30
N ASP A 143 2.58 19.77 32.20
CA ASP A 143 2.02 20.53 31.09
C ASP A 143 0.62 21.08 31.41
N LYS A 144 0.38 22.33 31.03
CA LYS A 144 -0.97 22.90 31.05
C LYS A 144 -1.85 22.14 30.06
N ASN A 145 -3.05 21.76 30.51
CA ASN A 145 -4.02 21.05 29.68
C ASN A 145 -4.74 22.02 28.73
N TYR A 146 -4.59 21.77 27.42
CA TYR A 146 -5.26 22.52 26.35
C TYR A 146 -6.31 21.68 25.60
N MET A 147 -6.53 20.43 26.01
CA MET A 147 -7.32 19.46 25.25
C MET A 147 -8.81 19.79 25.20
N THR A 148 -9.36 20.31 26.29
CA THR A 148 -10.76 20.77 26.35
C THR A 148 -11.00 21.86 25.32
N VAL A 149 -10.13 22.86 25.28
CA VAL A 149 -10.24 24.00 24.35
C VAL A 149 -10.00 23.55 22.89
N LEU A 150 -9.05 22.65 22.65
CA LEU A 150 -8.80 22.10 21.31
C LEU A 150 -9.98 21.28 20.79
N LYS A 151 -10.65 20.52 21.66
CA LYS A 151 -11.85 19.76 21.33
C LYS A 151 -12.99 20.68 20.92
N THR A 152 -13.32 21.68 21.74
CA THR A 152 -14.41 22.65 21.45
C THR A 152 -14.13 23.49 20.20
N SER A 153 -12.86 23.75 19.88
CA SER A 153 -12.49 24.51 18.68
C SER A 153 -12.54 23.73 17.35
N GLY A 154 -12.76 22.41 17.39
CA GLY A 154 -12.70 21.52 16.23
C GLY A 154 -11.29 21.27 15.67
N LEU A 155 -10.25 21.91 16.23
CA LEU A 155 -8.85 21.71 15.81
C LEU A 155 -8.31 20.33 16.20
N LEU A 156 -8.82 19.74 17.29
CA LEU A 156 -8.42 18.40 17.71
C LEU A 156 -8.71 17.35 16.63
N CYS A 157 -9.88 17.40 15.99
CA CYS A 157 -10.23 16.46 14.92
C CYS A 157 -9.23 16.54 13.75
N ARG A 158 -8.85 17.76 13.35
CA ARG A 158 -7.86 17.98 12.28
C ARG A 158 -6.47 17.47 12.65
N LEU A 159 -6.07 17.64 13.91
CA LEU A 159 -4.81 17.07 14.42
C LEU A 159 -4.86 15.54 14.34
N LEU A 160 -5.91 14.93 14.89
CA LEU A 160 -6.09 13.47 14.89
C LEU A 160 -6.16 12.91 13.47
N ASP A 161 -6.78 13.59 12.51
CA ASP A 161 -6.78 13.17 11.10
C ASP A 161 -5.35 13.08 10.53
N VAL A 162 -4.48 14.05 10.86
CA VAL A 162 -3.07 14.06 10.41
C VAL A 162 -2.29 12.91 11.04
N LEU A 163 -2.45 12.69 12.35
CA LEU A 163 -1.74 11.63 13.07
C LEU A 163 -2.29 10.24 12.73
N ASN A 164 -3.59 10.10 12.46
CA ASN A 164 -4.19 8.85 12.01
C ASN A 164 -3.61 8.46 10.63
N SER A 165 -3.58 9.39 9.68
CA SER A 165 -2.92 9.20 8.38
C SER A 165 -1.43 8.85 8.53
N LEU A 166 -0.76 9.33 9.58
CA LEU A 166 0.62 8.96 9.87
C LEU A 166 0.75 7.54 10.43
N SER A 167 -0.18 7.16 11.31
CA SER A 167 -0.24 5.84 11.95
C SER A 167 -0.51 4.72 10.94
N ASP A 168 -1.17 5.03 9.82
CA ASP A 168 -1.38 4.10 8.71
C ASP A 168 -0.06 3.68 8.03
N HIS A 169 1.03 4.41 8.27
CA HIS A 169 2.37 4.04 7.83
C HIS A 169 3.21 3.34 8.91
N ALA A 170 2.62 2.88 10.02
CA ALA A 170 3.32 2.24 11.14
C ALA A 170 4.26 1.10 10.72
N ARG A 171 3.87 0.27 9.73
CA ARG A 171 4.75 -0.76 9.15
C ARG A 171 6.05 -0.15 8.61
N SER A 172 5.97 0.93 7.83
CA SER A 172 7.16 1.60 7.29
C SER A 172 8.00 2.27 8.38
N TRP A 173 7.35 2.81 9.41
CA TRP A 173 8.03 3.48 10.52
C TRP A 173 8.93 2.55 11.32
N ILE A 174 8.49 1.33 11.61
CA ILE A 174 9.29 0.33 12.35
C ILE A 174 10.59 0.02 11.61
N LYS A 175 10.56 -0.02 10.27
CA LYS A 175 11.77 -0.26 9.46
C LYS A 175 12.77 0.90 9.57
N ASP A 176 12.29 2.13 9.81
CA ASP A 176 13.11 3.31 10.14
C ASP A 176 14.22 3.61 9.11
N VAL A 177 13.87 3.56 7.82
CA VAL A 177 14.78 3.74 6.69
C VAL A 177 14.62 5.10 6.00
N SER A 178 15.67 5.54 5.30
CA SER A 178 15.62 6.76 4.47
C SER A 178 16.37 6.60 3.15
N SER A 179 15.92 7.32 2.13
CA SER A 179 16.55 7.43 0.81
C SER A 179 17.82 8.29 0.78
N ASN A 180 18.17 8.93 1.92
CA ASN A 180 19.26 9.89 2.00
C ASN A 180 20.60 9.38 1.46
N LYS A 181 20.96 8.12 1.70
CA LYS A 181 22.23 7.55 1.19
C LYS A 181 22.27 7.52 -0.33
N VAL A 182 21.15 7.15 -0.97
CA VAL A 182 21.01 7.12 -2.43
C VAL A 182 21.04 8.54 -2.99
N GLU A 183 20.31 9.46 -2.36
CA GLU A 183 20.33 10.88 -2.73
C GLU A 183 21.72 11.51 -2.57
N GLU A 184 22.45 11.14 -1.51
CA GLU A 184 23.81 11.59 -1.27
C GLU A 184 24.76 11.06 -2.34
N PHE A 185 24.70 9.77 -2.66
CA PHE A 185 25.51 9.19 -3.72
C PHE A 185 25.21 9.83 -5.09
N ASN A 186 23.94 9.96 -5.48
CA ASN A 186 23.55 10.62 -6.72
C ASN A 186 23.94 12.10 -6.75
N SER A 187 23.95 12.77 -5.60
CA SER A 187 24.48 14.13 -5.46
C SER A 187 26.00 14.19 -5.66
N ILE A 188 26.74 13.14 -5.30
CA ILE A 188 28.17 13.02 -5.58
C ILE A 188 28.40 12.72 -7.06
N VAL A 189 27.70 11.73 -7.63
CA VAL A 189 27.74 11.42 -9.09
C VAL A 189 27.46 12.67 -9.91
N SER A 190 26.44 13.44 -9.52
CA SER A 190 26.08 14.73 -10.14
C SER A 190 27.25 15.71 -10.23
N LYS A 191 28.16 15.71 -9.24
CA LYS A 191 29.37 16.57 -9.26
C LYS A 191 30.41 16.08 -10.26
N PHE A 192 30.56 14.76 -10.43
CA PHE A 192 31.50 14.16 -11.37
C PHE A 192 31.02 14.22 -12.83
N ILE A 193 29.69 14.23 -13.05
CA ILE A 193 29.11 14.39 -14.38
C ILE A 193 28.93 15.86 -14.80
N GLY A 194 29.20 16.82 -13.91
CA GLY A 194 29.11 18.27 -14.18
C GLY A 194 27.72 18.88 -14.00
N GLY A 195 26.75 18.07 -13.55
CA GLY A 195 25.36 18.47 -13.33
C GLY A 195 24.69 19.04 -14.59
N LYS A 196 23.71 19.94 -14.40
CA LYS A 196 22.98 20.58 -15.51
C LYS A 196 23.81 21.60 -16.32
N ARG A 197 25.01 21.97 -15.85
CA ARG A 197 25.80 23.06 -16.46
C ARG A 197 26.71 22.58 -17.59
N ILE A 198 27.29 21.39 -17.43
CA ILE A 198 28.16 20.78 -18.45
C ILE A 198 27.87 19.28 -18.41
N ASN A 199 27.26 18.74 -19.46
CA ASN A 199 26.94 17.32 -19.54
C ASN A 199 28.17 16.54 -19.99
N TYR A 200 28.97 16.10 -19.02
CA TYR A 200 30.13 15.30 -19.34
C TYR A 200 29.80 13.81 -19.59
N CYS A 201 28.54 13.39 -19.50
CA CYS A 201 28.14 12.00 -19.81
C CYS A 201 28.38 11.66 -21.29
N LEU A 202 28.41 12.67 -22.17
CA LEU A 202 28.71 12.52 -23.60
C LEU A 202 30.21 12.33 -23.90
N LYS A 203 31.10 12.53 -22.91
CA LYS A 203 32.55 12.34 -23.05
C LYS A 203 33.04 11.22 -22.13
N ARG A 204 33.33 10.07 -22.74
CA ARG A 204 34.01 8.88 -22.20
C ARG A 204 33.57 8.45 -20.78
N SER A 205 32.84 7.32 -20.77
CA SER A 205 32.50 6.44 -19.64
C SER A 205 31.83 7.11 -18.43
N TYR A 206 30.50 7.25 -18.49
CA TYR A 206 29.65 7.48 -17.31
C TYR A 206 29.99 6.49 -16.18
N GLN A 207 30.28 5.24 -16.52
CA GLN A 207 30.72 4.20 -15.59
C GLN A 207 31.96 4.62 -14.79
N ALA A 208 33.00 5.15 -15.45
CA ALA A 208 34.20 5.61 -14.78
C ALA A 208 33.92 6.76 -13.79
N ARG A 209 32.94 7.62 -14.10
CA ARG A 209 32.51 8.71 -13.21
C ARG A 209 31.72 8.19 -12.02
N CYS A 210 30.88 7.17 -12.23
CA CYS A 210 30.23 6.45 -11.13
C CYS A 210 31.27 5.79 -10.23
N CYS A 211 32.27 5.09 -10.78
CA CYS A 211 33.38 4.53 -10.02
C CYS A 211 34.15 5.61 -9.24
N ALA A 212 34.45 6.75 -9.87
CA ALA A 212 35.10 7.88 -9.19
C ALA A 212 34.23 8.47 -8.06
N ALA A 213 32.90 8.51 -8.24
CA ALA A 213 31.97 8.92 -7.19
C ALA A 213 31.94 7.94 -6.02
N VAL A 214 31.98 6.62 -6.29
CA VAL A 214 32.05 5.56 -5.26
C VAL A 214 33.34 5.71 -4.46
N VAL A 215 34.48 5.83 -5.14
CA VAL A 215 35.78 6.05 -4.52
C VAL A 215 35.76 7.33 -3.67
N ALA A 216 35.26 8.44 -4.21
CA ALA A 216 35.18 9.69 -3.47
C ALA A 216 34.25 9.63 -2.25
N HIS A 217 33.15 8.89 -2.34
CA HIS A 217 32.21 8.67 -1.23
C HIS A 217 32.85 7.84 -0.11
N ASN A 218 33.52 6.74 -0.48
CA ASN A 218 34.08 5.78 0.48
C ASN A 218 35.41 6.23 1.08
N SER A 219 36.31 6.78 0.26
CA SER A 219 37.68 7.06 0.69
C SER A 219 37.77 8.23 1.68
N LYS A 220 36.75 9.11 1.76
CA LYS A 220 36.68 10.35 2.58
C LYS A 220 37.93 11.26 2.54
N THR A 221 38.92 10.91 1.73
CA THR A 221 40.25 11.50 1.63
C THR A 221 40.40 12.20 0.29
N PRO A 222 41.31 13.19 0.20
CA PRO A 222 41.65 13.79 -1.08
C PRO A 222 42.13 12.74 -2.09
N VAL A 223 41.67 12.83 -3.34
CA VAL A 223 41.96 11.86 -4.41
C VAL A 223 43.46 11.79 -4.70
N TYR A 224 44.23 12.85 -4.41
CA TYR A 224 45.68 12.82 -4.53
C TYR A 224 46.36 11.76 -3.64
N LYS A 225 45.78 11.40 -2.49
CA LYS A 225 46.31 10.33 -1.62
C LYS A 225 46.17 8.97 -2.29
N LEU A 226 45.02 8.74 -2.94
CA LEU A 226 44.79 7.54 -3.73
C LEU A 226 45.73 7.46 -4.94
N HIS A 227 45.91 8.57 -5.67
CA HIS A 227 46.87 8.64 -6.77
C HIS A 227 48.29 8.30 -6.33
N ARG A 228 48.73 8.86 -5.18
CA ARG A 228 50.05 8.56 -4.60
C ARG A 228 50.19 7.09 -4.22
N SER A 229 49.13 6.47 -3.72
CA SER A 229 49.12 5.04 -3.37
C SER A 229 49.09 4.12 -4.58
N MET A 230 48.46 4.52 -5.70
CA MET A 230 48.34 3.67 -6.89
C MET A 230 49.55 3.78 -7.81
N TYR A 231 50.17 4.97 -7.91
CA TYR A 231 51.22 5.24 -8.90
C TYR A 231 52.58 5.58 -8.26
N ASN A 232 52.71 5.48 -6.93
CA ASN A 232 53.89 5.88 -6.15
C ASN A 232 54.40 7.30 -6.44
N CYS A 233 53.57 8.15 -7.06
CA CYS A 233 53.89 9.53 -7.40
C CYS A 233 52.71 10.45 -7.07
N SER A 234 53.01 11.69 -6.67
CA SER A 234 51.96 12.67 -6.39
C SER A 234 51.42 13.24 -7.71
N PRO A 235 50.10 13.46 -7.84
CA PRO A 235 49.58 14.16 -9.01
C PRO A 235 50.14 15.58 -9.05
N GLY A 236 50.26 16.16 -10.25
CA GLY A 236 50.88 17.47 -10.46
C GLY A 236 50.38 18.55 -9.49
N GLY A 237 51.27 19.48 -9.11
CA GLY A 237 51.07 20.41 -7.98
C GLY A 237 49.82 21.31 -8.04
N VAL A 238 49.20 21.46 -9.21
CA VAL A 238 47.93 22.18 -9.40
C VAL A 238 46.75 21.37 -8.85
N SER A 239 46.70 20.06 -9.12
CA SER A 239 45.63 19.16 -8.65
C SER A 239 45.63 19.05 -7.12
N LYS A 240 46.83 18.90 -6.52
CA LYS A 240 47.01 18.88 -5.06
C LYS A 240 46.48 20.17 -4.41
N ARG A 241 46.92 21.34 -4.90
CA ARG A 241 46.47 22.66 -4.40
C ARG A 241 44.96 22.88 -4.55
N SER A 242 44.37 22.42 -5.66
CA SER A 242 42.92 22.51 -5.90
C SER A 242 42.12 21.69 -4.88
N GLU A 243 42.59 20.48 -4.55
CA GLU A 243 41.96 19.62 -3.55
C GLU A 243 42.09 20.14 -2.13
N GLU A 244 43.27 20.64 -1.76
CA GLU A 244 43.51 21.28 -0.46
C GLU A 244 42.59 22.50 -0.27
N ARG A 245 42.45 23.35 -1.31
CA ARG A 245 41.48 24.47 -1.30
C ARG A 245 40.03 23.99 -1.14
N LYS A 246 39.65 22.88 -1.78
CA LYS A 246 38.30 22.29 -1.62
C LYS A 246 38.09 21.71 -0.22
N ALA A 247 39.11 21.10 0.38
CA ALA A 247 39.06 20.58 1.75
C ALA A 247 38.91 21.72 2.78
N ALA A 248 39.73 22.78 2.65
CA ALA A 248 39.62 23.97 3.48
C ALA A 248 38.25 24.66 3.34
N ARG A 249 37.69 24.72 2.11
CA ARG A 249 36.33 25.24 1.89
C ARG A 249 35.27 24.37 2.57
N ARG A 250 35.36 23.04 2.48
CA ARG A 250 34.44 22.12 3.17
C ARG A 250 34.48 22.27 4.69
N ALA A 251 35.67 22.44 5.28
CA ALA A 251 35.84 22.70 6.71
C ALA A 251 35.19 24.04 7.14
N ARG A 252 35.33 25.09 6.33
CA ARG A 252 34.63 26.36 6.57
C ARG A 252 33.11 26.25 6.41
N ASP A 253 32.65 25.51 5.41
CA ASP A 253 31.21 25.34 5.14
C ASP A 253 30.52 24.48 6.21
N SER A 254 31.22 23.53 6.85
CA SER A 254 30.65 22.73 7.96
C SER A 254 30.42 23.55 9.23
N LEU A 255 31.18 24.64 9.41
CA LEU A 255 31.03 25.59 10.53
C LEU A 255 29.87 26.59 10.30
N ARG A 256 29.33 26.68 9.09
CA ARG A 256 28.29 27.66 8.72
C ARG A 256 26.90 27.05 8.88
N LYS A 257 26.11 27.51 9.86
CA LYS A 257 24.68 27.16 10.00
C LYS A 257 23.92 27.53 8.71
N LYS A 258 23.38 26.53 8.01
CA LYS A 258 22.69 26.71 6.73
C LYS A 258 21.27 27.26 6.92
N ASN A 259 21.08 28.56 6.69
CA ASN A 259 19.80 29.08 6.20
C ASN A 259 19.90 29.23 4.68
N CYS A 260 19.26 28.35 3.91
CA CYS A 260 19.12 28.53 2.47
C CYS A 260 17.77 28.00 1.97
N THR A 261 16.96 28.93 1.47
CA THR A 261 15.78 28.70 0.64
C THR A 261 16.24 28.27 -0.76
N ARG A 262 15.78 27.10 -1.22
CA ARG A 262 16.17 26.51 -2.52
C ARG A 262 15.16 26.94 -3.58
N LYS A 263 15.52 27.85 -4.51
CA LYS A 263 14.74 28.07 -5.75
C LYS A 263 14.97 26.89 -6.70
N ARG A 264 13.89 26.25 -7.15
CA ARG A 264 13.91 25.20 -8.18
C ARG A 264 13.90 25.85 -9.56
N PHE A 265 14.89 25.52 -10.39
CA PHE A 265 14.83 25.75 -11.83
C PHE A 265 14.61 24.41 -12.53
N PHE A 266 13.47 24.30 -13.22
CA PHE A 266 13.19 23.24 -14.18
C PHE A 266 13.61 23.72 -15.58
N SER A 267 14.13 22.78 -16.38
CA SER A 267 14.24 22.88 -17.82
C SER A 267 13.80 21.53 -18.36
N PRO A 268 12.96 21.48 -19.41
CA PRO A 268 12.55 20.24 -20.05
C PRO A 268 13.67 19.79 -20.99
N VAL A 269 14.01 18.51 -20.96
CA VAL A 269 14.78 17.89 -22.03
C VAL A 269 14.04 16.62 -22.42
N ASP A 270 13.44 16.68 -23.60
CA ASP A 270 12.95 15.52 -24.32
C ASP A 270 14.17 14.75 -24.82
N VAL A 271 14.35 13.52 -24.34
CA VAL A 271 15.25 12.55 -24.97
C VAL A 271 14.41 11.33 -25.30
N VAL A 272 14.32 11.07 -26.60
CA VAL A 272 13.74 9.87 -27.18
C VAL A 272 14.56 8.67 -26.70
N SER A 273 14.05 8.00 -25.65
CA SER A 273 14.49 6.67 -25.26
C SER A 273 13.74 5.69 -26.16
N TYR A 274 14.42 4.65 -26.65
CA TYR A 274 13.72 3.42 -27.08
C TYR A 274 12.81 3.04 -25.91
N GLY A 275 11.50 3.19 -26.13
CA GLY A 275 10.53 3.32 -25.04
C GLY A 275 10.32 2.02 -24.28
N SER A 276 9.65 2.14 -23.14
CA SER A 276 9.10 1.07 -22.30
C SER A 276 8.05 0.16 -22.99
N ASN A 277 8.02 0.14 -24.33
CA ASN A 277 7.05 -0.56 -25.17
C ASN A 277 7.73 -1.57 -26.11
N ALA A 278 8.98 -1.98 -25.83
CA ALA A 278 9.58 -3.09 -26.54
C ALA A 278 8.75 -4.36 -26.25
N GLN A 279 8.06 -4.86 -27.29
CA GLN A 279 7.23 -6.05 -27.18
C GLN A 279 8.15 -7.27 -27.08
N GLU A 280 8.35 -7.78 -25.86
CA GLU A 280 8.94 -9.10 -25.68
C GLU A 280 7.92 -10.18 -26.06
N PRO A 281 8.33 -11.24 -26.79
CA PRO A 281 7.44 -12.34 -27.14
C PRO A 281 6.98 -13.11 -25.91
N ASP A 282 5.88 -13.87 -26.04
CA ASP A 282 5.45 -14.78 -24.98
C ASP A 282 6.47 -15.89 -24.72
N LEU A 283 6.39 -16.48 -23.54
CA LEU A 283 7.14 -17.68 -23.20
C LEU A 283 6.78 -18.82 -24.16
N ASP A 284 7.76 -19.67 -24.46
CA ASP A 284 7.51 -20.90 -25.20
C ASP A 284 6.58 -21.83 -24.41
N SER A 285 5.88 -22.71 -25.12
CA SER A 285 4.84 -23.55 -24.51
C SER A 285 5.37 -24.50 -23.45
N GLU A 286 6.63 -24.91 -23.51
CA GLU A 286 7.20 -25.87 -22.56
C GLU A 286 7.59 -25.15 -21.27
N THR A 287 8.32 -24.04 -21.38
CA THR A 287 8.67 -23.17 -20.25
C THR A 287 7.42 -22.66 -19.54
N PHE A 288 6.37 -22.29 -20.29
CA PHE A 288 5.11 -21.84 -19.70
C PHE A 288 4.46 -22.94 -18.85
N LYS A 289 4.43 -24.19 -19.32
CA LYS A 289 3.88 -25.32 -18.56
C LYS A 289 4.68 -25.59 -17.28
N ILE A 290 6.01 -25.64 -17.38
CA ILE A 290 6.90 -25.84 -16.23
C ILE A 290 6.69 -24.74 -15.18
N LYS A 291 6.63 -23.47 -15.60
CA LYS A 291 6.35 -22.35 -14.69
C LYS A 291 4.95 -22.45 -14.08
N LYS A 292 3.95 -22.88 -14.86
CA LYS A 292 2.57 -23.05 -14.38
C LYS A 292 2.49 -24.10 -13.27
N GLU A 293 3.09 -25.26 -13.48
CA GLU A 293 3.11 -26.35 -12.49
C GLU A 293 3.83 -25.91 -11.21
N LYS A 294 4.98 -25.27 -11.36
CA LYS A 294 5.74 -24.70 -10.23
C LYS A 294 4.96 -23.63 -9.47
N PHE A 295 4.19 -22.80 -10.17
CA PHE A 295 3.36 -21.78 -9.52
C PHE A 295 2.25 -22.42 -8.70
N ILE A 296 1.55 -23.41 -9.26
CA ILE A 296 0.48 -24.14 -8.58
C ILE A 296 1.02 -24.89 -7.37
N SER A 297 2.18 -25.55 -7.49
CA SER A 297 2.80 -26.25 -6.35
C SER A 297 3.17 -25.29 -5.21
N ASN A 298 3.63 -24.08 -5.54
CA ASN A 298 3.96 -23.05 -4.54
C ASN A 298 2.71 -22.40 -3.91
N LEU A 299 1.55 -22.56 -4.54
CA LEU A 299 0.29 -21.98 -4.07
C LEU A 299 -0.36 -22.83 -2.99
N ALA A 300 -0.12 -24.15 -3.03
CA ALA A 300 -0.56 -25.08 -2.01
C ALA A 300 0.14 -24.76 -0.67
N VAL A 301 -0.64 -24.74 0.40
CA VAL A 301 -0.19 -24.44 1.76
C VAL A 301 -0.70 -25.53 2.69
N SER A 302 0.11 -25.94 3.67
CA SER A 302 -0.37 -26.84 4.71
C SER A 302 -1.36 -26.12 5.64
N LYS A 303 -2.09 -26.87 6.47
CA LYS A 303 -3.04 -26.27 7.44
C LYS A 303 -2.32 -25.35 8.43
N GLU A 304 -1.14 -25.75 8.86
CA GLU A 304 -0.28 -25.00 9.78
C GLU A 304 0.21 -23.70 9.12
N GLU A 305 0.59 -23.79 7.85
CA GLU A 305 0.99 -22.63 7.04
C GLU A 305 -0.17 -21.66 6.84
N ALA A 306 -1.34 -22.17 6.45
CA ALA A 306 -2.54 -21.36 6.28
C ALA A 306 -2.94 -20.67 7.60
N HIS A 307 -2.84 -21.36 8.73
CA HIS A 307 -3.07 -20.77 10.05
C HIS A 307 -2.03 -19.69 10.40
N ARG A 308 -0.75 -19.92 10.09
CA ARG A 308 0.29 -18.89 10.28
C ARG A 308 0.01 -17.65 9.43
N ILE A 309 -0.33 -17.83 8.16
CA ILE A 309 -0.71 -16.74 7.25
C ILE A 309 -1.92 -16.00 7.84
N LEU A 310 -2.97 -16.70 8.28
CA LEU A 310 -4.14 -16.09 8.92
C LEU A 310 -3.74 -15.16 10.08
N MET A 311 -2.86 -15.63 10.97
CA MET A 311 -2.42 -14.86 12.14
C MET A 311 -1.51 -13.67 11.76
N GLU A 312 -0.54 -13.88 10.87
CA GLU A 312 0.40 -12.82 10.44
C GLU A 312 -0.29 -11.74 9.60
N THR A 313 -1.39 -12.09 8.93
CA THR A 313 -2.16 -11.18 8.09
C THR A 313 -3.35 -10.52 8.81
N ALA A 314 -3.45 -10.66 10.14
CA ALA A 314 -4.53 -10.06 10.94
C ALA A 314 -4.62 -8.52 10.86
N LEU A 315 -3.53 -7.83 10.48
CA LEU A 315 -3.52 -6.39 10.23
C LEU A 315 -3.95 -6.02 8.79
N GLN A 316 -4.35 -7.01 8.00
CA GLN A 316 -4.91 -6.88 6.65
C GLN A 316 -4.09 -5.94 5.75
N SER A 317 -4.66 -4.81 5.32
CA SER A 317 -4.02 -3.85 4.42
C SER A 317 -2.70 -3.25 4.94
N LEU A 318 -2.43 -3.35 6.25
CA LEU A 318 -1.15 -2.95 6.83
C LEU A 318 -0.08 -4.04 6.75
N SER A 319 -0.46 -5.31 6.54
CA SER A 319 0.45 -6.45 6.39
C SER A 319 0.92 -6.61 4.94
N HIS A 320 2.23 -6.67 4.73
CA HIS A 320 2.79 -6.92 3.38
C HIS A 320 2.48 -8.33 2.91
N LEU A 321 2.54 -9.32 3.82
CA LEU A 321 2.18 -10.71 3.52
C LEU A 321 0.74 -10.82 3.02
N TRP A 322 -0.19 -10.06 3.61
CA TRP A 322 -1.59 -10.03 3.17
C TRP A 322 -1.72 -9.51 1.73
N ILE A 323 -0.95 -8.49 1.36
CA ILE A 323 -0.94 -7.95 -0.01
C ILE A 323 -0.35 -8.98 -0.98
N GLU A 324 0.74 -9.63 -0.59
CA GLU A 324 1.44 -10.62 -1.40
C GLU A 324 0.56 -11.84 -1.68
N GLU A 325 -0.04 -12.44 -0.66
CA GLU A 325 -0.91 -13.61 -0.82
C GLU A 325 -2.16 -13.30 -1.65
N ARG A 326 -2.72 -12.09 -1.50
CA ARG A 326 -3.88 -11.65 -2.29
C ARG A 326 -3.57 -11.38 -3.76
N ARG A 327 -2.31 -11.15 -4.13
CA ARG A 327 -1.92 -11.04 -5.54
C ARG A 327 -1.87 -12.39 -6.24
N LYS A 328 -1.57 -13.47 -5.49
CA LYS A 328 -1.45 -14.84 -6.03
C LYS A 328 -2.82 -15.54 -6.15
N ARG A 329 -3.81 -15.10 -5.37
CA ARG A 329 -5.11 -15.78 -5.16
C ARG A 329 -6.30 -14.94 -5.64
N LEU A 330 -7.38 -15.58 -6.04
CA LEU A 330 -8.65 -14.94 -6.35
C LEU A 330 -9.44 -14.70 -5.05
N ILE A 331 -9.76 -13.43 -4.79
CA ILE A 331 -10.38 -13.02 -3.53
C ILE A 331 -11.90 -12.94 -3.60
N ALA A 332 -12.58 -13.35 -2.52
CA ALA A 332 -14.04 -13.35 -2.38
C ALA A 332 -14.74 -12.05 -2.81
N SER A 333 -14.16 -10.89 -2.51
CA SER A 333 -14.69 -9.58 -2.94
C SER A 333 -14.77 -9.37 -4.46
N ASN A 334 -14.13 -10.25 -5.24
CA ASN A 334 -14.15 -10.23 -6.70
C ASN A 334 -15.02 -11.35 -7.31
N PHE A 335 -15.61 -12.24 -6.50
CA PHE A 335 -16.31 -13.43 -6.99
C PHE A 335 -17.52 -13.09 -7.85
N ASP A 336 -18.32 -12.10 -7.45
CA ASP A 336 -19.47 -11.63 -8.23
C ASP A 336 -19.09 -11.25 -9.68
N PHE A 337 -18.02 -10.47 -9.84
CA PHE A 337 -17.57 -10.02 -11.16
C PHE A 337 -17.17 -11.20 -12.06
N VAL A 338 -16.73 -12.31 -11.47
CA VAL A 338 -16.39 -13.53 -12.19
C VAL A 338 -17.63 -14.36 -12.49
N CYS A 339 -18.46 -14.63 -11.47
CA CYS A 339 -19.62 -15.52 -11.58
C CYS A 339 -20.74 -14.96 -12.46
N ASN A 340 -20.91 -13.63 -12.46
CA ASN A 340 -21.91 -12.92 -13.27
C ASN A 340 -21.35 -12.36 -14.59
N ARG A 341 -20.09 -12.68 -14.92
CA ARG A 341 -19.51 -12.32 -16.22
C ARG A 341 -20.26 -13.03 -17.35
N LEU A 342 -20.69 -12.27 -18.35
CA LEU A 342 -21.28 -12.85 -19.56
C LEU A 342 -20.26 -13.72 -20.31
N PRO A 343 -20.67 -14.85 -20.93
CA PRO A 343 -19.76 -15.78 -21.60
C PRO A 343 -18.89 -15.15 -22.70
N HIS A 344 -19.39 -14.12 -23.38
CA HIS A 344 -18.70 -13.43 -24.48
C HIS A 344 -17.89 -12.20 -24.03
N THR A 345 -17.94 -11.83 -22.75
CA THR A 345 -17.20 -10.68 -22.23
C THR A 345 -15.75 -11.07 -21.96
N LYS A 346 -14.81 -10.29 -22.49
CA LYS A 346 -13.36 -10.50 -22.29
C LYS A 346 -12.98 -10.49 -20.81
N CYS A 347 -11.96 -11.27 -20.44
CA CYS A 347 -11.47 -11.33 -19.07
C CYS A 347 -10.59 -10.12 -18.67
N ASP A 348 -10.14 -9.34 -19.65
CA ASP A 348 -9.17 -8.25 -19.55
C ASP A 348 -9.48 -7.28 -18.39
N ASN A 349 -10.71 -6.77 -18.32
CA ASN A 349 -11.08 -5.75 -17.33
C ASN A 349 -11.03 -6.30 -15.90
N ILE A 350 -11.42 -7.57 -15.71
CA ILE A 350 -11.43 -8.21 -14.39
C ILE A 350 -10.00 -8.56 -13.99
N ALA A 351 -9.21 -9.16 -14.89
CA ALA A 351 -7.80 -9.46 -14.64
C ALA A 351 -7.00 -8.18 -14.33
N LYS A 352 -7.22 -7.12 -15.11
CA LYS A 352 -6.61 -5.80 -14.88
C LYS A 352 -7.00 -5.19 -13.54
N LYS A 353 -8.28 -5.32 -13.15
CA LYS A 353 -8.76 -4.87 -11.84
C LYS A 353 -8.08 -5.63 -10.71
N ILE A 354 -7.98 -6.95 -10.81
CA ILE A 354 -7.40 -7.81 -9.77
C ILE A 354 -5.89 -7.57 -9.62
N LEU A 355 -5.14 -7.50 -10.72
CA LEU A 355 -3.66 -7.53 -10.68
C LEU A 355 -3.00 -6.14 -10.69
N TYR A 356 -3.59 -5.16 -11.39
CA TYR A 356 -2.90 -3.89 -11.72
C TYR A 356 -3.62 -2.63 -11.20
N SER A 357 -4.79 -2.77 -10.56
CA SER A 357 -5.54 -1.63 -10.04
C SER A 357 -5.24 -1.35 -8.57
N ASN A 358 -4.78 -0.12 -8.29
CA ASN A 358 -4.57 0.41 -6.93
C ASN A 358 -5.51 1.60 -6.70
N PHE A 359 -6.80 1.42 -6.99
CA PHE A 359 -7.79 2.49 -6.90
C PHE A 359 -8.34 2.60 -5.47
N GLU A 360 -8.28 3.80 -4.91
CA GLU A 360 -8.92 4.14 -3.64
C GLU A 360 -9.88 5.31 -3.84
N SER A 361 -11.18 5.04 -3.74
CA SER A 361 -12.22 6.07 -3.88
C SER A 361 -12.48 6.84 -2.59
N SER A 362 -13.16 7.98 -2.68
CA SER A 362 -13.66 8.71 -1.52
C SER A 362 -14.57 7.84 -0.65
N GLY A 363 -15.43 7.02 -1.27
CA GLY A 363 -16.29 6.07 -0.58
C GLY A 363 -15.50 4.98 0.17
N MET A 364 -14.41 4.46 -0.40
CA MET A 364 -13.55 3.49 0.29
C MET A 364 -12.85 4.10 1.51
N LYS A 365 -12.39 5.36 1.41
CA LYS A 365 -11.80 6.08 2.55
C LYS A 365 -12.83 6.32 3.65
N TYR A 366 -14.05 6.68 3.28
CA TYR A 366 -15.16 6.81 4.22
C TYR A 366 -15.45 5.47 4.92
N GLY A 367 -15.54 4.38 4.15
CA GLY A 367 -15.71 3.02 4.66
C GLY A 367 -14.67 2.65 5.72
N LYS A 368 -13.38 2.73 5.37
CA LYS A 368 -12.27 2.43 6.28
C LYS A 368 -12.27 3.28 7.55
N LYS A 369 -12.71 4.54 7.45
CA LYS A 369 -12.78 5.44 8.60
C LYS A 369 -13.86 5.01 9.58
N HIS A 370 -15.05 4.68 9.07
CA HIS A 370 -16.25 4.42 9.87
C HIS A 370 -16.47 2.95 10.21
N GLU A 371 -15.66 2.04 9.67
CA GLU A 371 -15.65 0.62 10.05
C GLU A 371 -15.43 0.44 11.57
N LYS A 372 -14.56 1.26 12.17
CA LYS A 372 -14.31 1.24 13.62
C LYS A 372 -15.54 1.66 14.42
N ASP A 373 -16.27 2.66 13.94
CA ASP A 373 -17.49 3.15 14.59
C ASP A 373 -18.56 2.04 14.57
N ALA A 374 -18.71 1.36 13.43
CA ALA A 374 -19.61 0.21 13.29
C ALA A 374 -19.24 -0.94 14.24
N ILE A 375 -17.94 -1.28 14.34
CA ILE A 375 -17.47 -2.32 15.28
C ILE A 375 -17.76 -1.93 16.73
N GLU A 376 -17.58 -0.67 17.11
CA GLU A 376 -17.86 -0.20 18.47
C GLU A 376 -19.35 -0.30 18.80
N GLU A 377 -20.23 0.04 17.85
CA GLU A 377 -21.68 -0.08 18.00
C GLU A 377 -22.12 -1.53 18.15
N LEU A 378 -21.59 -2.44 17.32
CA LEU A 378 -21.84 -3.89 17.44
C LEU A 378 -21.39 -4.45 18.80
N LYS A 379 -20.25 -3.99 19.33
CA LYS A 379 -19.79 -4.38 20.67
C LYS A 379 -20.73 -3.91 21.77
N LYS A 380 -21.32 -2.71 21.64
CA LYS A 380 -22.34 -2.21 22.57
C LYS A 380 -23.62 -3.04 22.53
N MET A 381 -23.93 -3.64 21.37
CA MET A 381 -25.02 -4.61 21.20
C MET A 381 -24.68 -6.02 21.77
N GLY A 382 -23.50 -6.20 22.38
CA GLY A 382 -23.09 -7.46 23.00
C GLY A 382 -22.36 -8.43 22.06
N ILE A 383 -22.07 -8.05 20.81
CA ILE A 383 -21.39 -8.91 19.85
C ILE A 383 -19.87 -8.88 20.10
N LYS A 384 -19.28 -10.05 20.37
CA LYS A 384 -17.82 -10.20 20.55
C LYS A 384 -17.15 -10.40 19.20
N ILE A 385 -16.37 -9.40 18.78
CA ILE A 385 -15.71 -9.38 17.46
C ILE A 385 -14.20 -9.51 17.63
N LYS A 386 -13.60 -10.52 16.99
CA LYS A 386 -12.16 -10.70 16.86
C LYS A 386 -11.69 -10.20 15.48
N SER A 387 -10.45 -9.70 15.40
CA SER A 387 -9.82 -9.31 14.14
C SER A 387 -9.59 -10.53 13.25
N SER A 388 -9.72 -10.34 11.94
CA SER A 388 -9.59 -11.39 10.94
C SER A 388 -8.40 -11.15 10.01
N GLY A 389 -7.72 -12.23 9.61
CA GLY A 389 -6.69 -12.22 8.57
C GLY A 389 -7.18 -12.83 7.25
N LEU A 390 -6.23 -13.27 6.44
CA LEU A 390 -6.51 -13.96 5.17
C LEU A 390 -6.72 -15.47 5.42
N PHE A 391 -7.93 -15.94 5.13
CA PHE A 391 -8.23 -17.36 4.99
C PHE A 391 -7.89 -17.83 3.59
N ILE A 392 -7.25 -18.98 3.49
CA ILE A 392 -6.94 -19.68 2.24
C ILE A 392 -7.80 -20.95 2.23
N ASP A 393 -8.43 -21.24 1.10
CA ASP A 393 -9.25 -22.43 0.98
C ASP A 393 -8.39 -23.69 1.03
N GLU A 394 -8.83 -24.69 1.80
CA GLU A 394 -8.09 -25.95 1.99
C GLU A 394 -8.03 -26.78 0.72
N ASN A 395 -9.13 -26.84 -0.05
CA ASN A 395 -9.26 -27.69 -1.22
C ASN A 395 -8.87 -26.95 -2.50
N LEU A 396 -9.13 -25.65 -2.55
CA LEU A 396 -8.88 -24.77 -3.70
C LEU A 396 -7.92 -23.64 -3.31
N PRO A 397 -6.62 -23.90 -3.06
CA PRO A 397 -5.69 -22.90 -2.54
C PRO A 397 -5.67 -21.58 -3.33
N PHE A 398 -5.97 -21.60 -4.62
CA PHE A 398 -6.08 -20.37 -5.40
C PHE A 398 -7.20 -19.42 -4.98
N LEU A 399 -8.10 -19.82 -4.09
CA LEU A 399 -9.16 -18.99 -3.51
C LEU A 399 -8.76 -18.53 -2.10
N ALA A 400 -9.07 -17.28 -1.79
CA ALA A 400 -8.86 -16.74 -0.45
C ALA A 400 -9.91 -15.68 -0.08
N ALA A 401 -10.08 -15.45 1.22
CA ALA A 401 -11.06 -14.51 1.74
C ALA A 401 -10.52 -13.77 2.97
N THR A 402 -11.00 -12.55 3.18
CA THR A 402 -10.74 -11.78 4.41
C THR A 402 -12.09 -11.24 4.87
N PRO A 403 -12.71 -11.84 5.90
CA PRO A 403 -13.83 -11.24 6.61
C PRO A 403 -13.41 -9.94 7.32
N ASP A 404 -14.35 -9.01 7.57
CA ASP A 404 -14.07 -7.80 8.34
C ASP A 404 -13.92 -8.10 9.84
N GLY A 405 -14.58 -9.16 10.32
CA GLY A 405 -14.43 -9.67 11.68
C GLY A 405 -14.88 -11.11 11.85
N LEU A 406 -14.49 -11.72 12.97
CA LEU A 406 -14.87 -13.09 13.35
C LEU A 406 -15.72 -13.06 14.62
N ILE A 407 -16.79 -13.84 14.65
CA ILE A 407 -17.66 -14.08 15.81
C ILE A 407 -17.47 -15.53 16.22
N ASP A 408 -16.88 -15.72 17.39
CA ASP A 408 -16.55 -17.05 17.93
C ASP A 408 -15.85 -17.92 16.85
N ASP A 409 -16.22 -19.19 16.75
CA ASP A 409 -15.66 -20.12 15.76
C ASP A 409 -16.54 -20.27 14.51
N ASP A 410 -17.85 -19.99 14.64
CA ASP A 410 -18.85 -20.29 13.61
C ASP A 410 -19.23 -19.09 12.72
N GLY A 411 -18.96 -17.85 13.16
CA GLY A 411 -19.50 -16.65 12.53
C GLY A 411 -18.46 -15.72 11.91
N THR A 412 -18.84 -15.02 10.85
CA THR A 412 -18.10 -13.89 10.26
C THR A 412 -18.91 -12.59 10.31
N ILE A 413 -18.24 -11.47 10.08
CA ILE A 413 -18.87 -10.15 9.90
C ILE A 413 -18.38 -9.54 8.60
N GLU A 414 -19.31 -8.93 7.87
CA GLU A 414 -19.04 -8.10 6.69
C GLU A 414 -19.72 -6.73 6.89
N ILE A 415 -18.93 -5.67 7.00
CA ILE A 415 -19.38 -4.31 7.30
C ILE A 415 -19.35 -3.48 6.01
N LYS A 416 -20.42 -2.70 5.79
CA LYS A 416 -20.50 -1.69 4.74
C LYS A 416 -20.95 -0.34 5.32
N CYS A 417 -20.12 0.67 5.12
CA CYS A 417 -20.44 2.07 5.47
C CYS A 417 -20.53 2.90 4.17
N PRO A 418 -21.67 2.90 3.47
CA PRO A 418 -21.82 3.61 2.20
C PRO A 418 -21.88 5.13 2.39
N SER A 419 -20.91 5.87 1.83
CA SER A 419 -20.86 7.33 1.95
C SER A 419 -22.07 8.06 1.35
N SER A 420 -22.75 7.46 0.37
CA SER A 420 -23.96 8.02 -0.26
C SER A 420 -25.18 8.04 0.68
N CYS A 421 -25.08 7.35 1.81
CA CYS A 421 -26.14 7.16 2.80
C CYS A 421 -25.77 7.79 4.14
N SER A 422 -24.78 8.67 4.20
CA SER A 422 -24.32 9.29 5.45
C SER A 422 -25.41 10.07 6.19
N ASP A 423 -26.39 10.60 5.46
CA ASP A 423 -27.41 11.52 5.98
C ASP A 423 -28.77 10.83 6.22
N LEU A 424 -28.81 9.49 6.12
CA LEU A 424 -30.04 8.69 6.17
C LEU A 424 -29.83 7.48 7.07
N THR A 425 -30.92 6.89 7.57
CA THR A 425 -30.86 5.57 8.21
C THR A 425 -30.63 4.47 7.15
N PRO A 426 -30.16 3.27 7.54
CA PRO A 426 -30.03 2.15 6.61
C PRO A 426 -31.38 1.78 5.95
N GLU A 427 -32.48 1.77 6.71
CA GLU A 427 -33.83 1.48 6.23
C GLU A 427 -34.29 2.48 5.18
N GLU A 428 -34.16 3.78 5.46
CA GLU A 428 -34.49 4.84 4.51
C GLU A 428 -33.65 4.74 3.23
N SER A 429 -32.38 4.36 3.37
CA SER A 429 -31.45 4.19 2.26
C SER A 429 -31.83 3.00 1.37
N ILE A 430 -32.36 1.92 1.97
CA ILE A 430 -32.93 0.79 1.23
C ILE A 430 -34.19 1.24 0.49
N LEU A 431 -35.13 1.91 1.17
CA LEU A 431 -36.39 2.38 0.57
C LEU A 431 -36.16 3.34 -0.61
N LYS A 432 -35.15 4.21 -0.50
CA LYS A 432 -34.71 5.11 -1.58
C LYS A 432 -33.86 4.43 -2.66
N ARG A 433 -33.69 3.10 -2.60
CA ARG A 433 -32.88 2.28 -3.51
C ARG A 433 -31.40 2.69 -3.61
N LYS A 434 -30.88 3.40 -2.60
CA LYS A 434 -29.43 3.66 -2.48
C LYS A 434 -28.67 2.39 -2.08
N ILE A 435 -29.35 1.49 -1.37
CA ILE A 435 -28.83 0.17 -1.00
C ILE A 435 -29.70 -0.89 -1.66
N THR A 436 -29.09 -1.67 -2.54
CA THR A 436 -29.78 -2.68 -3.39
C THR A 436 -29.58 -4.11 -2.91
N PHE A 437 -28.97 -4.30 -1.73
CA PHE A 437 -28.74 -5.62 -1.16
C PHE A 437 -30.03 -6.30 -0.70
N TRP A 438 -31.00 -5.53 -0.21
CA TRP A 438 -32.32 -6.03 0.16
C TRP A 438 -33.34 -5.80 -0.95
N ASN A 439 -34.19 -6.80 -1.19
CA ASN A 439 -35.31 -6.72 -2.12
C ASN A 439 -36.49 -5.96 -1.48
N ILE A 440 -37.12 -5.09 -2.29
CA ILE A 440 -38.27 -4.28 -1.87
C ILE A 440 -39.53 -4.80 -2.58
N GLY A 441 -40.60 -5.00 -1.82
CA GLY A 441 -41.91 -5.36 -2.37
C GLY A 441 -42.50 -4.24 -3.22
N LYS A 442 -42.77 -4.52 -4.51
CA LYS A 442 -43.33 -3.55 -5.49
C LYS A 442 -44.66 -2.89 -5.06
N LYS A 443 -45.44 -3.52 -4.18
CA LYS A 443 -46.78 -3.06 -3.78
C LYS A 443 -46.85 -2.37 -2.42
N ASN A 444 -45.88 -2.60 -1.52
CA ASN A 444 -45.97 -2.13 -0.12
C ASN A 444 -44.69 -1.41 0.37
N ASN A 445 -43.66 -1.27 -0.48
CA ASN A 445 -42.36 -0.73 -0.12
C ASN A 445 -41.75 -1.36 1.15
N LYS A 446 -42.11 -2.61 1.48
CA LYS A 446 -41.50 -3.33 2.61
C LYS A 446 -40.30 -4.14 2.14
N ILE A 447 -39.30 -4.25 3.00
CA ILE A 447 -38.13 -5.12 2.81
C ILE A 447 -38.60 -6.57 2.88
N LYS A 448 -38.36 -7.34 1.82
CA LYS A 448 -38.82 -8.74 1.69
C LYS A 448 -37.76 -9.79 2.02
N GLY A 449 -36.48 -9.43 1.97
CA GLY A 449 -35.34 -10.33 2.16
C GLY A 449 -34.13 -9.92 1.32
N ILE A 450 -33.08 -10.72 1.38
CA ILE A 450 -31.81 -10.47 0.67
C ILE A 450 -31.97 -10.69 -0.83
N ASN A 451 -31.17 -9.99 -1.63
CA ASN A 451 -31.02 -10.23 -3.05
C ASN A 451 -29.83 -11.20 -3.30
N PRO A 452 -30.07 -12.48 -3.62
CA PRO A 452 -29.00 -13.46 -3.84
C PRO A 452 -28.18 -13.17 -5.10
N LYS A 453 -28.67 -12.30 -5.99
CA LYS A 453 -27.94 -11.84 -7.19
C LYS A 453 -27.03 -10.64 -6.92
N HIS A 454 -26.98 -10.15 -5.69
CA HIS A 454 -26.18 -8.98 -5.34
C HIS A 454 -24.72 -9.35 -5.10
N LEU A 455 -23.80 -8.45 -5.44
CA LEU A 455 -22.36 -8.71 -5.37
C LEU A 455 -21.85 -9.12 -3.98
N TYR A 456 -22.42 -8.53 -2.93
CA TYR A 456 -22.08 -8.88 -1.54
C TYR A 456 -22.52 -10.30 -1.17
N TYR A 457 -23.57 -10.84 -1.79
CA TYR A 457 -24.01 -12.21 -1.50
C TYR A 457 -22.96 -13.22 -1.98
N PHE A 458 -22.45 -13.08 -3.21
CA PHE A 458 -21.32 -13.88 -3.70
C PHE A 458 -20.06 -13.72 -2.85
N GLN A 459 -19.77 -12.50 -2.39
CA GLN A 459 -18.62 -12.26 -1.50
C GLN A 459 -18.78 -13.00 -0.17
N ILE A 460 -19.96 -12.92 0.45
CA ILE A 460 -20.24 -13.54 1.75
C ILE A 460 -20.26 -15.06 1.65
N GLN A 461 -20.93 -15.63 0.64
CA GLN A 461 -20.91 -17.07 0.41
C GLN A 461 -19.48 -17.58 0.17
N GLY A 462 -18.68 -16.83 -0.58
CA GLY A 462 -17.25 -17.13 -0.72
C GLY A 462 -16.45 -17.04 0.58
N GLN A 463 -16.71 -16.03 1.42
CA GLN A 463 -16.08 -15.94 2.74
C GLN A 463 -16.45 -17.12 3.64
N LEU A 464 -17.73 -17.52 3.67
CA LEU A 464 -18.21 -18.62 4.50
C LEU A 464 -17.64 -19.96 4.08
N HIS A 465 -17.63 -20.25 2.77
CA HIS A 465 -17.03 -21.47 2.23
C HIS A 465 -15.54 -21.53 2.56
N ILE A 466 -14.78 -20.48 2.24
CA ILE A 466 -13.32 -20.48 2.41
C ILE A 466 -12.91 -20.53 3.89
N SER A 467 -13.65 -19.84 4.76
CA SER A 467 -13.35 -19.83 6.20
C SER A 467 -13.99 -20.98 6.98
N GLN A 468 -14.72 -21.87 6.28
CA GLN A 468 -15.45 -23.02 6.85
C GLN A 468 -16.35 -22.60 8.03
N ARG A 469 -17.11 -21.52 7.82
CA ARG A 469 -18.01 -20.91 8.82
C ARG A 469 -19.46 -21.02 8.41
N LYS A 470 -20.33 -21.04 9.42
CA LYS A 470 -21.75 -21.36 9.24
C LYS A 470 -22.57 -20.15 8.83
N TYR A 471 -22.21 -18.95 9.29
CA TYR A 471 -22.99 -17.75 9.03
C TYR A 471 -22.16 -16.47 9.03
N CYS A 472 -22.66 -15.45 8.36
CA CYS A 472 -22.14 -14.10 8.35
C CYS A 472 -23.19 -13.14 8.86
N LEU A 473 -22.81 -12.19 9.72
CA LEU A 473 -23.61 -11.00 9.98
C LEU A 473 -23.22 -9.93 8.95
N PHE A 474 -24.11 -9.66 8.01
CA PHE A 474 -23.99 -8.53 7.10
C PHE A 474 -24.49 -7.27 7.79
N VAL A 475 -23.63 -6.26 7.87
CA VAL A 475 -23.87 -5.04 8.62
C VAL A 475 -23.78 -3.84 7.70
N VAL A 476 -24.85 -3.05 7.66
CA VAL A 476 -24.81 -1.70 7.08
C VAL A 476 -24.85 -0.69 8.19
N TRP A 477 -23.82 0.16 8.23
CA TRP A 477 -23.72 1.25 9.20
C TRP A 477 -23.84 2.61 8.52
N THR A 478 -24.57 3.49 9.19
CA THR A 478 -24.67 4.93 8.89
C THR A 478 -24.54 5.71 10.20
N PRO A 479 -24.19 7.01 10.16
CA PRO A 479 -24.22 7.86 11.35
C PRO A 479 -25.58 7.91 12.08
N HIS A 480 -26.67 7.48 11.42
CA HIS A 480 -28.03 7.51 11.94
C HIS A 480 -28.56 6.13 12.39
N GLY A 481 -27.74 5.08 12.31
CA GLY A 481 -28.10 3.76 12.80
C GLY A 481 -27.46 2.61 12.03
N ILE A 482 -27.75 1.40 12.50
CA ILE A 482 -27.18 0.14 12.03
C ILE A 482 -28.28 -0.84 11.63
N LYS A 483 -28.08 -1.56 10.53
CA LYS A 483 -28.93 -2.67 10.11
C LYS A 483 -28.11 -3.94 9.98
N LEU A 484 -28.57 -5.00 10.62
CA LEU A 484 -27.97 -6.33 10.55
C LEU A 484 -28.86 -7.31 9.80
N GLU A 485 -28.23 -8.25 9.13
CA GLU A 485 -28.86 -9.41 8.52
C GLU A 485 -27.95 -10.62 8.69
N ARG A 486 -28.51 -11.75 9.16
CA ARG A 486 -27.77 -13.01 9.25
C ARG A 486 -27.91 -13.75 7.92
N ILE A 487 -26.79 -14.24 7.40
CA ILE A 487 -26.72 -15.00 6.16
C ILE A 487 -26.00 -16.31 6.47
N ASP A 488 -26.70 -17.42 6.33
CA ASP A 488 -26.10 -18.74 6.51
C ASP A 488 -25.41 -19.20 5.21
N ILE A 489 -24.49 -20.15 5.35
CA ILE A 489 -23.80 -20.78 4.23
C ILE A 489 -24.80 -21.50 3.32
N ASP A 490 -24.59 -21.40 2.01
CA ASP A 490 -25.40 -22.03 0.97
C ASP A 490 -24.50 -22.85 0.04
N ASP A 491 -24.29 -24.11 0.41
CA ASP A 491 -23.42 -25.05 -0.31
C ASP A 491 -23.96 -25.37 -1.72
N GLU A 492 -25.29 -25.39 -1.90
CA GLU A 492 -25.91 -25.61 -3.20
C GLU A 492 -25.62 -24.42 -4.13
N PHE A 493 -25.75 -23.19 -3.64
CA PHE A 493 -25.40 -21.98 -4.38
C PHE A 493 -23.91 -21.97 -4.74
N TRP A 494 -23.03 -22.36 -3.81
CA TRP A 494 -21.60 -22.47 -4.09
C TRP A 494 -21.31 -23.44 -5.24
N ALA A 495 -21.78 -24.69 -5.11
CA ALA A 495 -21.52 -25.74 -6.08
C ALA A 495 -22.11 -25.44 -7.46
N THR A 496 -23.33 -24.87 -7.51
CA THR A 496 -24.05 -24.63 -8.76
C THR A 496 -23.69 -23.31 -9.43
N GLN A 497 -23.43 -22.24 -8.67
CA GLN A 497 -23.27 -20.89 -9.23
C GLN A 497 -21.84 -20.35 -9.20
N MET A 498 -20.96 -20.87 -8.33
CA MET A 498 -19.67 -20.25 -8.04
C MET A 498 -18.47 -21.11 -8.42
N GLU A 499 -18.32 -22.29 -7.82
CA GLU A 499 -17.08 -23.08 -7.83
C GLU A 499 -16.49 -23.28 -9.24
N ASN A 500 -17.28 -23.83 -10.15
CA ASN A 500 -16.86 -24.11 -11.53
C ASN A 500 -16.47 -22.83 -12.29
N LYS A 501 -17.19 -21.72 -12.09
CA LYS A 501 -16.91 -20.45 -12.77
C LYS A 501 -15.63 -19.80 -12.22
N LEU A 502 -15.42 -19.84 -10.91
CA LEU A 502 -14.23 -19.31 -10.25
C LEU A 502 -12.98 -20.10 -10.64
N THR A 503 -13.07 -21.42 -10.62
CA THR A 503 -11.99 -22.34 -11.02
C THR A 503 -11.59 -22.10 -12.48
N LYS A 504 -12.57 -22.13 -13.39
CA LYS A 504 -12.33 -21.88 -14.82
C LYS A 504 -11.72 -20.50 -15.07
N PHE A 505 -12.21 -19.46 -14.39
CA PHE A 505 -11.65 -18.12 -14.52
C PHE A 505 -10.21 -18.04 -14.02
N TYR A 506 -9.90 -18.64 -12.87
CA TYR A 506 -8.56 -18.61 -12.32
C TYR A 506 -7.55 -19.24 -13.28
N PHE A 507 -7.78 -20.50 -13.68
CA PHE A 507 -6.82 -21.24 -14.50
C PHE A 507 -6.71 -20.74 -15.95
N ASP A 508 -7.80 -20.26 -16.54
CA ASP A 508 -7.83 -19.90 -17.95
C ASP A 508 -7.58 -18.41 -18.20
N CYS A 509 -7.86 -17.53 -17.22
CA CYS A 509 -7.77 -16.08 -17.39
C CYS A 509 -6.72 -15.43 -16.47
N LEU A 510 -6.72 -15.77 -15.17
CA LEU A 510 -5.87 -15.06 -14.20
C LEU A 510 -4.44 -15.64 -14.14
N LEU A 511 -4.34 -16.96 -14.04
CA LEU A 511 -3.06 -17.68 -13.92
C LEU A 511 -2.11 -17.45 -15.10
N PRO A 512 -2.55 -17.41 -16.38
CA PRO A 512 -1.66 -17.09 -17.49
C PRO A 512 -1.05 -15.69 -17.38
N GLU A 513 -1.79 -14.72 -16.84
CA GLU A 513 -1.28 -13.36 -16.63
C GLU A 513 -0.34 -13.28 -15.42
N LEU A 514 -0.53 -14.13 -14.40
CA LEU A 514 0.39 -14.25 -13.26
C LEU A 514 1.75 -14.84 -13.65
N ILE A 515 1.77 -15.80 -14.59
CA ILE A 515 2.99 -16.51 -15.01
C ILE A 515 3.73 -15.76 -16.12
N ASP A 516 3.00 -15.27 -17.12
CA ASP A 516 3.57 -14.60 -18.29
C ASP A 516 2.77 -13.32 -18.59
N PRO A 517 3.00 -12.24 -17.85
CA PRO A 517 2.18 -11.04 -17.93
C PRO A 517 2.31 -10.34 -19.27
N ARG A 518 1.18 -10.05 -19.90
CA ARG A 518 1.10 -9.31 -21.17
C ARG A 518 0.82 -7.83 -20.98
N TYR A 519 0.11 -7.46 -19.93
CA TYR A 519 -0.25 -6.06 -19.65
C TYR A 519 0.97 -5.12 -19.56
N PRO A 520 2.08 -5.47 -18.87
CA PRO A 520 3.27 -4.62 -18.78
C PRO A 520 4.03 -4.52 -20.12
N ARG A 521 3.92 -5.55 -20.96
CA ARG A 521 4.49 -5.60 -22.33
C ARG A 521 3.64 -4.87 -23.36
N SER A 522 2.57 -4.18 -22.93
CA SER A 522 1.58 -3.53 -23.80
C SER A 522 0.91 -4.50 -24.79
N LEU A 523 0.77 -5.77 -24.41
CA LEU A 523 0.08 -6.81 -25.18
C LEU A 523 -1.34 -7.03 -24.62
N PRO A 524 -2.31 -7.45 -25.45
CA PRO A 524 -3.65 -7.79 -24.99
C PRO A 524 -3.63 -9.05 -24.13
N PHE A 525 -4.49 -9.09 -23.09
CA PHE A 525 -4.66 -10.24 -22.23
C PHE A 525 -5.05 -11.50 -23.03
N ARG A 526 -4.63 -12.67 -22.54
CA ARG A 526 -4.99 -13.96 -23.12
C ARG A 526 -6.47 -14.24 -22.82
N ASN A 527 -7.30 -14.19 -23.86
CA ASN A 527 -8.69 -14.62 -23.76
C ASN A 527 -8.76 -16.12 -24.14
N PRO A 528 -9.31 -16.99 -23.29
CA PRO A 528 -9.42 -18.41 -23.58
C PRO A 528 -10.40 -18.70 -24.70
N GLN A 529 -10.21 -19.85 -25.36
CA GLN A 529 -10.93 -20.23 -26.58
C GLN A 529 -12.45 -20.17 -26.43
N TYR A 530 -13.00 -20.62 -25.30
CA TYR A 530 -14.44 -20.58 -25.05
C TYR A 530 -15.04 -19.16 -25.06
N ILE A 531 -14.27 -18.12 -24.71
CA ILE A 531 -14.73 -16.72 -24.79
C ILE A 531 -14.72 -16.26 -26.24
N LEU A 532 -13.68 -16.62 -26.99
CA LEU A 532 -13.55 -16.29 -28.41
C LEU A 532 -14.67 -16.96 -29.22
N ASP A 533 -14.98 -18.22 -28.93
CA ASP A 533 -16.07 -18.95 -29.56
C ASP A 533 -17.43 -18.33 -29.23
N ALA A 534 -17.65 -17.94 -27.97
CA ALA A 534 -18.87 -17.23 -27.56
C ALA A 534 -19.01 -15.85 -28.23
N GLN A 535 -17.90 -15.16 -28.51
CA GLN A 535 -17.90 -13.91 -29.29
C GLN A 535 -18.28 -14.16 -30.75
N LYS A 536 -17.65 -15.15 -31.39
CA LYS A 536 -17.96 -15.55 -32.77
C LYS A 536 -19.42 -15.94 -32.94
N LEU A 537 -19.98 -16.73 -32.02
CA LEU A 537 -21.40 -17.12 -32.05
C LEU A 537 -22.33 -15.91 -31.96
N ARG A 538 -21.99 -14.92 -31.11
CA ARG A 538 -22.78 -13.69 -30.97
C ARG A 538 -22.70 -12.80 -32.21
N GLU A 539 -21.54 -12.72 -32.85
CA GLU A 539 -21.34 -11.96 -34.08
C GLU A 539 -22.04 -12.62 -35.28
N GLY A 540 -21.96 -13.95 -35.40
CA GLY A 540 -22.71 -14.72 -36.39
C GLY A 540 -24.22 -14.56 -36.25
N GLY A 541 -24.75 -14.59 -35.02
CA GLY A 541 -26.18 -14.36 -34.76
C GLY A 541 -26.67 -12.92 -34.99
N LYS A 542 -25.77 -11.94 -35.08
CA LYS A 542 -26.10 -10.55 -35.44
C LYS A 542 -26.12 -10.29 -36.94
N ASN A 543 -25.44 -11.12 -37.73
CA ASN A 543 -25.40 -10.99 -39.20
C ASN A 543 -26.51 -11.79 -39.91
N CYS A 544 -27.31 -12.55 -39.15
CA CYS A 544 -28.47 -13.31 -39.65
C CYS A 544 -29.83 -12.65 -39.32
N ASN A 545 -29.82 -11.46 -38.72
CA ASN A 545 -30.97 -10.59 -38.50
C ASN A 545 -30.71 -9.25 -39.19
#